data_AF-A0A7Y1XMV9-F1
#
_entry.id   AF-A0A7Y1XMV9-F1
#
_cell.length_a   1.000
_cell.length_b   1.000
_cell.length_c   1.000
_cell.angle_alpha   90.00
_cell.angle_beta   90.00
_cell.angle_gamma   90.00
#
_symmetry.space_group_name_H-M   'P 1'
#
loop_
_entity.id
_entity.type
_entity.pdbx_description
1 polymer ?
#
loop_
_entity_poly.entity_id
_entity_poly.type
_entity_poly.pdbx_seq_one_letter_code
_entity_poly.pdbx_strand_id
1 'polypeptide(L)'
;METIIIIVFLAGYLAITLEHNLKIDKLIPALAMMAILWAMIALTHMPVFEVNTELKELEPSHIDEMLLHHLGKTAEILVFLLGA
;
A
#
# COMPACT_ATOMS: atom_id res chain seq x y z
N MET A 1 -4.91 16.06 3.96
CA MET A 1 -5.05 14.92 3.02
C MET A 1 -4.68 13.60 3.69
N GLU A 2 -3.70 13.63 4.60
CA GLU A 2 -3.22 12.58 5.48
C GLU A 2 -4.36 11.87 6.23
N THR A 3 -5.34 12.61 6.75
CA THR A 3 -6.51 12.02 7.44
C THR A 3 -7.30 11.08 6.53
N ILE A 4 -7.42 11.39 5.23
CA ILE A 4 -8.13 10.55 4.26
C ILE A 4 -7.35 9.25 4.06
N ILE A 5 -6.02 9.33 3.94
CA ILE A 5 -5.14 8.16 3.82
C ILE A 5 -5.29 7.26 5.05
N ILE A 6 -5.31 7.83 6.26
CA ILE A 6 -5.49 7.07 7.50
C ILE A 6 -6.86 6.38 7.54
N ILE A 7 -7.92 7.06 7.11
CA ILE A 7 -9.27 6.47 7.05
C ILE A 7 -9.31 5.30 6.06
N VAL A 8 -8.73 5.46 4.86
CA VAL A 8 -8.67 4.39 3.86
C VAL A 8 -7.87 3.20 4.36
N PHE A 9 -6.76 3.45 5.05
CA PHE A 9 -5.96 2.40 5.67
C PHE A 9 -6.76 1.63 6.73
N LEU A 10 -7.45 2.34 7.64
CA LEU A 10 -8.30 1.70 8.65
C LEU A 10 -9.44 0.89 8.03
N ALA A 11 -10.09 1.41 6.99
CA ALA A 11 -11.15 0.72 6.28
C ALA A 11 -10.64 -0.54 5.55
N GLY A 12 -9.49 -0.44 4.88
CA GLY A 12 -8.85 -1.57 4.21
C GLY A 12 -8.43 -2.66 5.20
N TYR A 13 -7.85 -2.27 6.33
CA TYR A 13 -7.51 -3.20 7.41
C TYR A 13 -8.74 -3.88 8.01
N LEU A 14 -9.83 -3.13 8.22
CA LEU A 14 -11.12 -3.70 8.62
C LEU A 14 -11.64 -4.72 7.60
N ALA A 15 -11.55 -4.42 6.30
CA ALA A 15 -11.99 -5.34 5.26
C ALA A 15 -11.18 -6.65 5.25
N ILE A 16 -9.86 -6.59 5.55
CA ILE A 16 -9.01 -7.78 5.70
C ILE A 16 -9.45 -8.60 6.92
N THR A 17 -9.65 -7.95 8.07
CA THR A 17 -10.03 -8.65 9.32
C THR A 17 -11.44 -9.24 9.26
N LEU A 18 -12.35 -8.64 8.47
CA LEU A 18 -13.72 -9.09 8.29
C LEU A 18 -13.88 -10.11 7.14
N GLU A 19 -12.81 -10.71 6.63
CA GLU A 19 -12.80 -11.74 5.57
C GLU A 19 -13.98 -12.73 5.70
N HIS A 20 -14.20 -13.27 6.89
CA HIS A 20 -15.23 -14.29 7.13
C HIS A 20 -16.67 -13.74 7.04
N ASN A 21 -16.88 -12.47 7.40
CA ASN A 21 -18.17 -11.81 7.31
C ASN A 21 -18.47 -11.31 5.89
N LEU A 22 -17.45 -10.81 5.19
CA LEU A 22 -17.57 -10.26 3.84
C LEU A 22 -17.53 -11.34 2.75
N LYS A 23 -17.03 -12.54 3.05
CA LYS A 23 -16.84 -13.64 2.08
C LYS A 23 -16.01 -13.22 0.87
N ILE A 24 -15.09 -12.29 1.08
CA ILE A 24 -14.09 -11.86 0.10
C ILE A 24 -12.76 -12.38 0.60
N ASP A 25 -12.01 -13.02 -0.29
CA ASP A 25 -10.65 -13.46 0.01
C ASP A 25 -9.79 -12.27 0.47
N LYS A 26 -9.11 -12.42 1.62
CA LYS A 26 -8.31 -11.35 2.25
C LYS A 26 -7.24 -10.73 1.36
N LEU A 27 -6.77 -11.44 0.33
CA LEU A 27 -5.77 -10.96 -0.63
C LEU A 27 -6.33 -9.80 -1.47
N ILE A 28 -7.63 -9.83 -1.79
CA ILE A 28 -8.31 -8.80 -2.59
C ILE A 28 -8.33 -7.43 -1.87
N PRO A 29 -8.86 -7.28 -0.64
CA PRO A 29 -8.83 -6.00 0.07
C PRO A 29 -7.40 -5.57 0.43
N ALA A 30 -6.46 -6.50 0.62
CA ALA A 30 -5.05 -6.14 0.81
C ALA A 30 -4.45 -5.48 -0.44
N LEU A 31 -4.65 -6.06 -1.63
CA LEU A 31 -4.20 -5.49 -2.90
C LEU A 31 -4.88 -4.15 -3.18
N ALA A 32 -6.20 -4.08 -2.98
CA ALA A 32 -6.98 -2.86 -3.17
C ALA A 32 -6.54 -1.73 -2.23
N MET A 33 -6.33 -2.02 -0.94
CA MET A 33 -5.84 -1.05 0.02
C MET A 33 -4.47 -0.50 -0.40
N MET A 34 -3.54 -1.38 -0.80
CA MET A 34 -2.20 -0.99 -1.26
C MET A 34 -2.29 -0.06 -2.48
N ALA A 35 -3.06 -0.45 -3.51
CA ALA A 35 -3.21 0.32 -4.74
C ALA A 35 -3.86 1.70 -4.50
N ILE A 36 -4.94 1.75 -3.69
CA ILE A 36 -5.68 3.00 -3.43
C ILE A 36 -4.83 3.97 -2.62
N LEU A 37 -4.11 3.51 -1.59
CA LEU A 37 -3.24 4.39 -0.79
C LEU A 37 -2.14 5.01 -1.64
N TRP A 38 -1.45 4.20 -2.46
CA TRP A 38 -0.41 4.69 -3.35
C TRP A 38 -0.94 5.62 -4.44
N ALA A 39 -2.10 5.34 -5.03
CA ALA A 39 -2.75 6.23 -5.99
C ALA A 39 -3.08 7.59 -5.37
N MET A 40 -3.58 7.61 -4.13
CA MET A 40 -3.83 8.88 -3.42
C MET A 40 -2.54 9.65 -3.15
N ILE A 41 -1.47 8.97 -2.72
CA ILE A 41 -0.15 9.61 -2.50
C ILE A 41 0.36 10.26 -3.80
N ALA A 42 0.28 9.55 -4.92
CA ALA A 42 0.70 10.05 -6.23
C ALA A 42 -0.14 11.24 -6.71
N LEU A 43 -1.49 11.12 -6.66
CA LEU A 43 -2.38 12.20 -7.09
C LEU A 43 -2.25 13.46 -6.23
N THR A 44 -1.96 13.30 -4.94
CA THR A 44 -1.78 14.42 -4.01
C THR A 44 -0.35 14.97 -3.98
N HIS A 45 0.56 14.40 -4.79
CA HIS A 45 1.97 14.79 -4.86
C HIS A 45 2.64 14.87 -3.49
N MET A 46 2.28 13.94 -2.60
CA MET A 46 2.79 13.92 -1.23
C MET A 46 4.27 13.54 -1.24
N PRO A 47 5.17 14.27 -0.55
CA PRO A 47 6.58 13.95 -0.58
C PRO A 47 6.82 12.61 0.10
N VAL A 48 7.41 11.68 -0.65
CA VAL A 48 7.86 10.37 -0.16
C VAL A 48 9.37 10.41 0.00
N PHE A 49 9.85 9.77 1.05
CA PHE A 49 11.27 9.77 1.40
C PHE A 49 11.73 8.34 1.63
N GLU A 50 12.94 8.05 1.19
CA GLU A 50 13.65 6.84 1.59
C GLU A 50 14.50 7.13 2.84
N VAL A 51 14.55 6.14 3.73
CA VAL A 51 15.32 6.24 4.97
C VAL A 51 16.72 5.69 4.69
N ASN A 52 17.70 6.58 4.61
CA ASN A 52 19.10 6.17 4.51
C ASN A 52 19.57 5.70 5.90
N THR A 53 19.75 4.38 6.05
CA THR A 53 20.11 3.76 7.34
C THR A 53 21.56 4.03 7.76
N GLU A 54 22.43 4.41 6.82
CA GLU A 54 23.84 4.71 7.07
C GLU A 54 24.01 6.16 7.53
N LEU A 55 23.38 7.11 6.84
CA LEU A 55 23.48 8.54 7.13
C LEU A 55 22.42 9.02 8.14
N LYS A 56 21.38 8.21 8.41
CA LYS A 56 20.21 8.56 9.24
C LYS A 56 19.48 9.81 8.74
N GLU A 57 19.47 10.01 7.42
CA GLU A 57 18.82 11.13 6.77
C GLU A 57 17.67 10.65 5.87
N LEU A 58 16.74 11.57 5.60
CA LEU A 58 15.62 11.35 4.70
C LEU A 58 16.02 11.85 3.32
N GLU A 59 16.14 10.93 2.36
CA GLU A 59 16.44 11.28 0.98
C GLU A 59 15.13 11.39 0.18
N PRO A 60 14.92 12.46 -0.59
CA PRO A 60 13.74 12.59 -1.45
C PRO A 60 13.71 11.45 -2.47
N SER A 61 12.63 10.67 -2.51
CA SER A 61 12.47 9.57 -3.45
C SER A 61 11.43 9.90 -4.52
N HIS A 62 11.54 9.23 -5.67
CA HIS A 62 10.59 9.37 -6.76
C HIS A 62 9.38 8.47 -6.52
N ILE A 63 8.19 9.07 -6.40
CA ILE A 63 6.94 8.36 -6.12
C ILE A 63 6.67 7.27 -7.16
N ASP A 64 6.92 7.56 -8.45
CA ASP A 64 6.68 6.60 -9.54
C ASP A 64 7.49 5.30 -9.38
N GLU A 65 8.75 5.44 -8.97
CA GLU A 65 9.67 4.30 -8.81
C GLU A 65 9.31 3.48 -7.57
N MET A 66 8.97 4.14 -6.46
CA MET A 66 8.51 3.47 -5.25
C MET A 66 7.16 2.78 -5.42
N LEU A 67 6.24 3.40 -6.16
CA LEU A 67 4.92 2.85 -6.43
C LEU A 67 5.04 1.59 -7.26
N LEU A 68 5.84 1.60 -8.34
CA LEU A 68 6.08 0.41 -9.16
C LEU A 68 6.76 -0.70 -8.35
N HIS A 69 7.74 -0.35 -7.52
CA HIS A 69 8.47 -1.31 -6.69
C HIS A 69 7.58 -1.99 -5.63
N HIS A 70 6.91 -1.20 -4.79
CA HIS A 70 6.11 -1.74 -3.69
C HIS A 70 4.82 -2.39 -4.16
N LEU A 71 4.10 -1.76 -5.10
CA LEU A 71 2.89 -2.35 -5.67
C LEU A 71 3.21 -3.63 -6.44
N GLY A 72 4.29 -3.63 -7.22
CA GLY A 72 4.75 -4.80 -7.96
C GLY A 72 5.10 -5.98 -7.04
N LYS A 73 5.91 -5.74 -6.01
CA LYS A 73 6.29 -6.76 -5.02
C LYS A 73 5.09 -7.29 -4.24
N THR A 74 4.15 -6.42 -3.84
CA THR A 74 2.92 -6.85 -3.19
C THR A 74 2.05 -7.69 -4.14
N ALA A 75 1.88 -7.27 -5.39
CA ALA A 75 1.13 -8.05 -6.38
C ALA A 75 1.78 -9.43 -6.63
N GLU A 76 3.11 -9.49 -6.74
CA GLU A 76 3.87 -10.74 -6.85
C GLU A 76 3.57 -11.69 -5.69
N ILE A 77 3.69 -11.21 -4.44
CA ILE A 77 3.39 -12.01 -3.23
C ILE A 77 1.95 -12.53 -3.26
N LEU A 78 0.99 -11.69 -3.67
CA LEU A 78 -0.42 -12.06 -3.71
C LEU A 78 -0.72 -13.08 -4.81
N VAL A 79 -0.07 -12.99 -5.98
CA VAL A 79 -0.14 -14.02 -7.03
C VAL A 79 0.46 -15.34 -6.53
N PHE A 80 1.58 -15.30 -5.81
CA PHE A 80 2.16 -16.49 -5.18
C PHE A 80 1.20 -17.13 -4.17
N LEU A 81 0.58 -16.33 -3.29
CA LEU A 81 -0.37 -16.81 -2.29
C LEU A 81 -1.66 -17.35 -2.89
N LEU A 82 -2.08 -16.87 -4.06
CA LEU A 82 -3.26 -17.36 -4.77
C LEU A 82 -3.02 -18.73 -5.43
N GLY A 83 -1.77 -19.07 -5.71
CA GLY A 83 -1.35 -20.35 -6.29
C GLY A 83 -0.89 -21.41 -5.28
N ALA A 84 -0.80 -21.07 -3.98
CA ALA A 84 -0.37 -21.95 -2.88
C ALA A 84 -1.56 -22.58 -2.16
#